data_AF-A0A315XH79-F1
#
_entry.id   AF-A0A315XH79-F1
#
_cell.length_a   1.000
_cell.length_b   1.000
_cell.length_c   1.000
_cell.angle_alpha   90.00
_cell.angle_beta   90.00
_cell.angle_gamma   90.00
#
_symmetry.space_group_name_H-M   'P 1'
#
loop_
_entity.id
_entity.type
_entity.pdbx_description
1 polymer ?
#
loop_
_entity_poly.entity_id
_entity_poly.type
_entity_poly.pdbx_seq_one_letter_code
_entity_poly.pdbx_strand_id
1 'polypeptide(L)'
;MKMDCDIEKCKSHCCHNCAVLTEGEVSILISNVRKKYLIVLEPRKYFKKVKGELGTYYAIKMIKGQCIFLDKQNRCRIYMCRPTLCELYPVIDIDKVDERCPMANMLPMEMLSGLKRRYAQEIDVNIKAEQTFLFV
;
A
#
# COMPACT_ATOMS: atom_id res chain seq x y z
N MET A 1 -2.77 -15.18 8.33
CA MET A 1 -2.72 -14.28 9.50
C MET A 1 -2.70 -12.85 8.98
N LYS A 2 -3.65 -11.98 9.38
CA LYS A 2 -3.55 -10.55 9.07
C LYS A 2 -2.44 -9.98 9.93
N MET A 3 -1.43 -9.37 9.31
CA MET A 3 -0.41 -8.66 10.05
C MET A 3 -1.04 -7.35 10.48
N ASP A 4 -1.41 -7.25 11.76
CA ASP A 4 -1.93 -6.03 12.35
C ASP A 4 -0.78 -5.09 12.73
N CYS A 5 -0.99 -3.79 12.55
CA CYS A 5 0.03 -2.77 12.71
C CYS A 5 0.23 -2.52 14.19
N ASP A 6 1.41 -2.85 14.70
CA ASP A 6 1.85 -2.42 16.02
C ASP A 6 2.34 -0.98 15.91
N ILE A 7 1.43 -0.03 16.19
CA ILE A 7 1.68 1.40 15.99
C ILE A 7 2.82 1.92 16.87
N GLU A 8 2.98 1.34 18.07
CA GLU A 8 4.03 1.73 19.02
C GLU A 8 5.42 1.39 18.48
N LYS A 9 5.55 0.24 17.80
CA LYS A 9 6.83 -0.18 17.21
C LYS A 9 7.09 0.44 15.84
N CYS A 10 6.10 0.43 14.95
CA CYS A 10 6.33 0.79 13.56
C CYS A 10 6.04 2.26 13.24
N LYS A 11 5.35 3.00 14.12
CA LYS A 11 4.92 4.40 13.91
C LYS A 11 4.28 4.64 12.54
N SER A 12 3.59 3.63 12.01
CA SER A 12 3.00 3.61 10.66
C SER A 12 3.97 3.88 9.52
N HIS A 13 5.18 3.35 9.60
CA HIS A 13 6.15 3.39 8.51
C HIS A 13 5.58 2.88 7.17
N CYS A 14 4.66 1.91 7.19
CA CYS A 14 3.95 1.45 6.00
C CYS A 14 3.16 2.57 5.28
N CYS A 15 2.69 3.58 6.02
CA CYS A 15 1.95 4.73 5.51
C CYS A 15 2.86 5.89 5.08
N HIS A 16 4.18 5.71 5.09
CA HIS A 16 5.13 6.61 4.44
C HIS A 16 5.52 6.14 3.03
N ASN A 17 5.15 4.91 2.66
CA ASN A 17 5.32 4.41 1.31
C ASN A 17 4.07 4.68 0.47
N CYS A 18 4.29 5.18 -0.74
CA CYS A 18 3.23 5.54 -1.68
C CYS A 18 2.79 4.29 -2.45
N ALA A 19 1.68 3.68 -2.05
CA ALA A 19 1.13 2.54 -2.78
C ALA A 19 0.52 3.00 -4.12
N VAL A 20 0.85 2.26 -5.17
CA VAL A 20 0.37 2.45 -6.54
C VAL A 20 -0.65 1.36 -6.86
N LEU A 21 -1.74 1.74 -7.51
CA LEU A 21 -2.86 0.86 -7.81
C LEU A 21 -3.24 0.97 -9.28
N THR A 22 -3.77 -0.10 -9.84
CA THR A 22 -4.53 -0.08 -11.09
C THR A 22 -5.88 0.61 -10.90
N GLU A 23 -6.54 0.98 -12.01
CA GLU A 23 -7.89 1.56 -11.96
C GLU A 23 -8.94 0.61 -11.33
N GLY A 24 -8.81 -0.69 -11.61
CA GLY A 24 -9.66 -1.72 -11.02
C GLY A 24 -9.50 -1.81 -9.51
N GLU A 25 -8.25 -1.82 -9.02
CA GLU A 25 -7.96 -1.84 -7.59
C GLU A 25 -8.45 -0.58 -6.87
N VAL A 26 -8.35 0.61 -7.50
CA VAL A 26 -8.96 1.83 -6.95
C VAL A 26 -10.47 1.66 -6.79
N SER A 27 -11.16 1.14 -7.81
CA SER A 27 -12.61 0.93 -7.77
C SER A 27 -13.02 -0.03 -6.66
N ILE A 28 -12.27 -1.13 -6.50
CA ILE A 28 -12.47 -2.12 -5.43
C ILE A 28 -12.24 -1.48 -4.06
N LEU A 29 -11.15 -0.72 -3.90
CA LEU A 29 -10.82 -0.04 -2.65
C LEU A 29 -11.92 0.95 -2.24
N ILE A 30 -12.39 1.79 -3.16
CA ILE A 30 -13.48 2.74 -2.90
C ILE A 30 -14.73 2.00 -2.43
N SER A 31 -15.11 0.93 -3.13
CA SER A 31 -16.27 0.11 -2.79
C SER A 31 -16.14 -0.51 -1.39
N ASN A 32 -14.98 -1.11 -1.10
CA ASN A 32 -14.70 -1.76 0.18
C ASN A 32 -14.69 -0.76 1.34
N VAL A 33 -14.04 0.39 1.17
CA VAL A 33 -14.00 1.45 2.19
C VAL A 33 -15.39 2.01 2.45
N ARG A 34 -16.17 2.25 1.39
CA ARG A 34 -17.57 2.68 1.53
C ARG A 34 -18.40 1.67 2.31
N LYS A 35 -18.30 0.38 1.99
CA LYS A 35 -19.05 -0.68 2.69
C LYS A 35 -18.61 -0.85 4.14
N LYS A 36 -17.30 -0.82 4.42
CA LYS A 36 -16.74 -1.13 5.74
C LYS A 36 -16.79 0.04 6.72
N TYR A 37 -16.57 1.25 6.23
CA TYR A 37 -16.42 2.45 7.06
C TYR A 37 -17.48 3.52 6.80
N LEU A 38 -18.37 3.33 5.82
CA LEU A 38 -19.35 4.34 5.38
C LEU A 38 -18.70 5.64 4.89
N ILE A 39 -17.43 5.57 4.45
CA ILE A 39 -16.68 6.70 3.93
C ILE A 39 -16.70 6.66 2.40
N VAL A 40 -17.09 7.76 1.76
CA VAL A 40 -16.96 7.93 0.31
C VAL A 40 -15.58 8.47 -0.03
N LEU A 41 -14.85 7.70 -0.83
CA LEU A 41 -13.54 8.09 -1.35
C LEU A 41 -13.69 8.71 -2.74
N GLU A 42 -13.65 10.04 -2.81
CA GLU A 42 -13.60 10.76 -4.09
C GLU A 42 -12.24 10.53 -4.78
N PRO A 43 -12.18 9.93 -5.98
CA PRO A 43 -10.92 9.54 -6.59
C PRO A 43 -9.90 10.67 -6.70
N ARG A 44 -10.33 11.85 -7.16
CA ARG A 44 -9.48 13.03 -7.31
C ARG A 44 -8.91 13.56 -6.00
N LYS A 45 -9.54 13.27 -4.86
CA LYS A 45 -9.08 13.69 -3.54
C LYS A 45 -8.05 12.73 -2.98
N TYR A 46 -8.27 11.43 -3.11
CA TYR A 46 -7.48 10.39 -2.45
C TYR A 46 -6.37 9.78 -3.31
N PHE A 47 -6.46 9.90 -4.64
CA PHE A 47 -5.47 9.34 -5.55
C PHE A 47 -4.88 10.42 -6.45
N LYS A 48 -3.60 10.26 -6.78
CA LYS A 48 -2.88 11.02 -7.81
C LYS A 48 -2.74 10.09 -9.02
N LYS A 49 -3.08 10.60 -10.21
CA LYS A 49 -2.85 9.86 -11.46
C LYS A 49 -1.34 9.82 -11.72
N VAL A 50 -0.85 8.66 -12.12
CA VAL A 50 0.57 8.41 -12.38
C VAL A 50 0.68 7.76 -13.75
N LYS A 51 1.63 8.21 -14.56
CA LYS A 51 1.96 7.55 -15.82
C LYS A 51 3.20 6.71 -15.61
N GLY A 52 3.15 5.44 -15.95
CA GLY A 52 4.33 4.60 -16.09
C GLY A 52 4.57 4.26 -17.56
N GLU A 53 5.56 3.42 -17.83
CA GLU A 53 5.92 2.95 -19.17
C GLU A 53 4.87 1.98 -19.75
N LEU A 54 4.21 1.22 -18.89
CA LEU A 54 3.24 0.17 -19.23
C LEU A 54 1.78 0.63 -19.09
N GLY A 55 1.55 1.84 -18.58
CA GLY A 55 0.20 2.39 -18.55
C GLY A 55 -0.03 3.55 -17.58
N THR A 56 -1.31 3.70 -17.21
CA THR A 56 -1.76 4.68 -16.24
C THR A 56 -2.15 3.98 -14.94
N TYR A 57 -1.66 4.54 -13.84
CA TYR A 57 -1.89 4.04 -12.49
C TYR A 57 -2.36 5.16 -11.57
N TYR A 58 -2.68 4.78 -10.34
CA TYR A 58 -3.19 5.67 -9.32
C TYR A 58 -2.42 5.46 -8.02
N ALA A 59 -1.60 6.44 -7.68
CA ALA A 59 -0.93 6.47 -6.40
C ALA A 59 -1.86 7.01 -5.32
N ILE A 60 -1.85 6.40 -4.13
CA ILE A 60 -2.48 7.03 -2.97
C ILE A 60 -1.77 8.35 -2.67
N LYS A 61 -2.53 9.42 -2.47
CA LYS A 61 -1.95 10.74 -2.19
C LYS A 61 -1.20 10.75 -0.87
N MET A 62 -0.04 11.40 -0.91
CA MET A 62 0.79 11.70 0.24
C MET A 62 0.64 13.19 0.58
N ILE A 63 0.36 13.52 1.83
CA ILE A 63 0.28 14.88 2.36
C ILE A 63 1.44 15.04 3.34
N LYS A 64 2.38 15.95 3.04
CA LYS A 64 3.59 16.18 3.86
C LYS A 64 4.38 14.89 4.17
N GLY A 65 4.51 14.01 3.17
CA GLY A 65 5.23 12.74 3.31
C GLY A 65 4.44 11.60 3.98
N GLN A 66 3.18 11.82 4.34
CA GLN A 66 2.33 10.82 4.99
C GLN A 66 1.12 10.46 4.13
N CYS A 67 0.71 9.20 4.14
CA CYS A 67 -0.49 8.74 3.45
C CYS A 67 -1.73 9.52 3.91
N ILE A 68 -2.57 9.93 2.97
CA ILE A 68 -3.83 10.67 3.24
C ILE A 68 -4.79 9.93 4.18
N PHE A 69 -4.64 8.60 4.31
CA PHE A 69 -5.46 7.79 5.21
C PHE A 69 -4.93 7.73 6.65
N LEU A 70 -3.79 8.36 6.95
CA LEU A 70 -3.22 8.40 8.29
C LEU A 70 -3.99 9.39 9.18
N ASP A 71 -4.39 8.98 10.37
CA ASP A 71 -5.00 9.86 11.37
C ASP A 71 -3.93 10.61 12.21
N LYS A 72 -4.38 11.48 13.12
CA LYS A 72 -3.49 12.26 14.00
C LYS A 72 -2.69 11.42 15.00
N GLN A 73 -3.12 10.17 15.24
CA GLN A 73 -2.45 9.19 16.10
C GLN A 73 -1.57 8.25 15.27
N ASN A 74 -1.29 8.59 14.01
CA ASN A 74 -0.56 7.76 13.07
C ASN A 74 -1.25 6.42 12.77
N ARG A 75 -2.57 6.29 12.84
CA ARG A 75 -3.28 5.04 12.49
C ARG A 75 -3.91 5.15 11.11
N CYS A 76 -3.84 4.06 10.35
CA CYS A 76 -4.50 4.01 9.05
C CYS A 76 -6.02 3.89 9.23
N ARG A 77 -6.77 4.88 8.74
CA ARG A 77 -8.23 4.95 8.84
C ARG A 77 -8.97 3.90 8.01
N ILE A 78 -8.27 3.23 7.09
CA ILE A 78 -8.83 2.20 6.21
C ILE A 78 -8.14 0.85 6.42
N TYR A 79 -7.56 0.59 7.60
CA TYR A 79 -6.66 -0.53 7.84
C TYR A 79 -7.14 -1.91 7.32
N MET A 80 -8.41 -2.22 7.51
CA MET A 80 -9.04 -3.48 7.09
C MET A 80 -9.38 -3.58 5.59
N CYS A 81 -9.24 -2.49 4.84
CA CYS A 81 -9.47 -2.41 3.41
C CYS A 81 -8.22 -1.91 2.69
N ARG A 82 -7.03 -2.07 3.28
CA ARG A 82 -5.79 -1.59 2.70
C ARG A 82 -5.57 -2.21 1.31
N PRO A 83 -4.96 -1.47 0.37
CA PRO A 83 -4.49 -2.05 -0.88
C PRO A 83 -3.56 -3.22 -0.62
N THR A 84 -3.50 -4.18 -1.54
CA THR A 84 -2.62 -5.35 -1.47
C THR A 84 -1.17 -4.96 -1.18
N LEU A 85 -0.60 -3.96 -1.88
CA LEU A 85 0.75 -3.46 -1.59
C LEU A 85 0.95 -3.04 -0.12
N CYS A 86 -0.05 -2.38 0.47
CA CYS A 86 0.00 -1.96 1.88
C CYS A 86 -0.16 -3.13 2.85
N GLU A 87 -0.85 -4.20 2.47
CA GLU A 87 -0.98 -5.43 3.28
C GLU A 87 0.28 -6.28 3.25
N LEU A 88 1.04 -6.23 2.15
CA LEU A 88 2.26 -7.01 1.96
C LEU A 88 3.51 -6.34 2.55
N TYR A 89 3.42 -5.05 2.89
CA TYR A 89 4.50 -4.35 3.56
C TYR A 89 4.98 -5.12 4.81
N PRO A 90 6.29 -5.35 5.01
CA PRO A 90 7.41 -4.63 4.38
C PRO A 90 7.95 -5.20 3.06
N VAL A 91 7.33 -6.22 2.48
CA VAL A 91 7.74 -6.72 1.15
C VAL A 91 7.37 -5.68 0.09
N ILE A 92 8.38 -5.19 -0.63
CA ILE A 92 8.24 -4.16 -1.67
C ILE A 92 8.61 -4.68 -3.06
N ASP A 93 9.13 -5.90 -3.14
CA ASP A 93 9.46 -6.61 -4.39
C ASP A 93 9.49 -8.12 -4.08
N ILE A 94 9.54 -8.98 -5.11
CA ILE A 94 9.64 -10.44 -4.97
C ILE A 94 10.84 -10.82 -4.09
N ASP A 95 11.96 -10.11 -4.25
CA ASP A 95 13.18 -10.39 -3.51
C ASP A 95 13.55 -9.33 -2.47
N LYS A 96 12.83 -8.19 -2.44
CA LYS A 96 13.20 -7.03 -1.60
C LYS A 96 12.19 -6.76 -0.48
N VAL A 97 12.75 -6.31 0.63
CA VAL A 97 12.02 -5.83 1.80
C VAL A 97 12.46 -4.38 2.06
N ASP A 98 11.55 -3.53 2.53
CA ASP A 98 11.91 -2.18 2.96
C ASP A 98 12.72 -2.25 4.26
N GLU A 99 14.04 -2.12 4.13
CA GLU A 99 15.00 -2.17 5.26
C GLU A 99 14.75 -1.07 6.30
N ARG A 100 14.04 -0.01 5.94
CA ARG A 100 13.65 1.07 6.87
C ARG A 100 12.47 0.68 7.75
N CYS A 101 11.79 -0.44 7.46
CA CYS A 101 10.71 -0.93 8.29
C CYS A 101 11.28 -1.48 9.61
N PRO A 102 10.89 -0.93 10.78
CA PRO A 102 11.36 -1.43 12.07
C PRO A 102 11.03 -2.90 12.33
N MET A 103 9.98 -3.41 11.68
CA MET A 103 9.51 -4.78 11.83
C MET A 103 10.13 -5.76 10.82
N ALA A 104 10.75 -5.30 9.73
CA ALA A 104 11.24 -6.17 8.65
C ALA A 104 12.20 -7.26 9.16
N ASN A 105 13.15 -6.87 10.02
CA ASN A 105 14.15 -7.77 10.58
C ASN A 105 13.62 -8.64 11.74
N MET A 106 12.42 -8.37 12.23
CA MET A 106 11.78 -9.14 13.31
C MET A 106 10.83 -10.22 12.78
N LEU A 107 10.53 -10.22 11.48
CA LEU A 107 9.63 -11.20 10.89
C LEU A 107 10.34 -12.55 10.69
N PRO A 108 9.73 -13.67 11.11
CA PRO A 108 10.27 -15.00 10.80
C PRO A 108 10.42 -15.20 9.29
N MET A 109 11.46 -15.92 8.88
CA MET A 109 11.73 -16.17 7.45
C MET A 109 10.53 -16.79 6.73
N GLU A 110 9.83 -17.73 7.35
CA GLU A 110 8.61 -18.34 6.79
C GLU A 110 7.52 -17.30 6.47
N MET A 111 7.35 -16.32 7.37
CA MET A 111 6.38 -15.25 7.19
C MET A 111 6.79 -14.33 6.03
N LEU A 112 8.07 -13.95 5.95
CA LEU A 112 8.61 -13.17 4.84
C LEU A 112 8.46 -13.91 3.51
N SER A 113 8.79 -15.20 3.44
CA SER A 113 8.60 -16.03 2.26
C SER A 113 7.12 -16.09 1.84
N GLY A 114 6.20 -16.17 2.81
CA GLY A 114 4.77 -16.09 2.56
C GLY A 114 4.33 -14.76 1.94
N LEU A 115 4.84 -13.64 2.47
CA LEU A 115 4.55 -12.30 1.93
C LEU A 115 5.14 -12.10 0.53
N LYS A 116 6.38 -12.57 0.28
CA LYS A 116 7.03 -12.54 -1.04
C LYS A 116 6.25 -13.35 -2.07
N ARG A 117 5.77 -14.54 -1.70
CA ARG A 117 4.91 -15.36 -2.57
C ARG A 117 3.61 -14.63 -2.91
N ARG A 118 2.95 -14.04 -1.92
CA ARG A 118 1.74 -13.22 -2.16
C ARG A 118 2.05 -12.02 -3.06
N TYR A 119 3.18 -11.35 -2.88
CA TYR A 119 3.59 -10.24 -3.76
C TYR A 119 3.69 -10.69 -5.22
N ALA A 120 4.38 -11.81 -5.46
CA ALA A 120 4.53 -12.36 -6.79
C ALA A 120 3.18 -12.71 -7.45
N GLN A 121 2.20 -13.17 -6.66
CA GLN A 121 0.90 -13.64 -7.14
C GLN A 121 -0.18 -12.56 -7.23
N GLU A 122 -0.22 -11.62 -6.29
CA GLU A 122 -1.34 -10.70 -6.09
C GLU A 122 -1.08 -9.29 -6.62
N ILE A 123 0.19 -8.87 -6.74
CA ILE A 123 0.50 -7.56 -7.33
C ILE A 123 0.45 -7.66 -8.85
N ASP A 124 -0.21 -6.67 -9.46
CA ASP A 124 -0.35 -6.53 -10.91
C ASP A 124 1.00 -6.65 -11.62
N VAL A 125 1.02 -7.42 -12.72
CA VAL A 125 2.24 -7.73 -13.47
C VAL A 125 2.89 -6.47 -14.03
N ASN A 126 2.10 -5.49 -14.45
CA ASN A 126 2.63 -4.26 -15.00
C ASN A 126 3.18 -3.38 -13.88
N ILE A 127 2.49 -3.26 -12.74
CA ILE A 127 3.05 -2.56 -11.56
C ILE A 127 4.41 -3.13 -11.15
N LYS A 128 4.60 -4.46 -11.18
CA LYS A 128 5.89 -5.09 -10.88
C LYS A 128 6.97 -4.82 -11.93
N ALA A 129 6.58 -4.73 -13.21
CA ALA A 129 7.49 -4.54 -14.33
C ALA A 129 7.85 -3.07 -14.59
N GLU A 130 7.11 -2.13 -13.98
CA GLU A 130 7.37 -0.70 -14.12
C GLU A 130 8.74 -0.30 -13.56
N GLN A 131 9.55 0.35 -14.41
CA GLN A 131 10.85 0.88 -14.02
C GLN A 131 10.72 2.30 -13.44
N THR A 132 9.76 3.07 -13.97
CA THR A 132 9.61 4.48 -13.63
C THR A 132 8.14 4.89 -13.52
N PHE A 133 7.81 5.60 -12.45
CA PHE A 133 6.50 6.24 -12.28
C PHE A 133 6.65 7.77 -12.36
N LEU A 134 5.93 8.39 -13.31
CA LEU A 134 5.83 9.84 -13.50
C LEU A 134 4.56 10.38 -12.85
N PHE A 135 4.74 11.12 -11.76
CA PHE A 135 3.65 11.70 -10.97
C PHE A 135 3.28 13.08 -11.50
N VAL A 136 2.25 13.16 -12.35
CA VAL A 136 1.70 14.42 -12.89
C VAL A 136 0.81 15.15 -11.87
#